data_AF-G0R3V9-F1
#
_entry.id   AF-G0R3V9-F1
#
_cell.length_a   1.000
_cell.length_b   1.000
_cell.length_c   1.000
_cell.angle_alpha   90.00
_cell.angle_beta   90.00
_cell.angle_gamma   90.00
#
_symmetry.space_group_name_H-M   'P 1'
#
loop_
_entity.id
_entity.type
_entity.pdbx_description
1 polymer ?
#
loop_
_entity_poly.entity_id
_entity_poly.type
_entity_poly.pdbx_seq_one_letter_code
_entity_poly.pdbx_strand_id
1 'polypeptide(L)'
;MSNQQQNFSHKWDWIPCNYSLKTEVKKKMTVWNLQPAIVLTNPLEDGPDPHVKLFIDTEKSLQYSEDLGWNWHKSWNLPNISVRLEIKDVATGDSLQPPKNLYVIFFSYIFLKILKKAHLFAIKAVIDQPDNFHLVDIGMKGNTKIELINGQAFFQAIKFMSTSYNNEGVKFHLVLCIYIMNEDEEIPKMLNATISPPIFVDSRKSARDSQVILEKKMSSYVDPFLPENLDKTFVKRENKKKNDNEINISNNSDGLFNYLTAPNIRHKVKHPLFLALKFSQCTKLYYNNTQLDKLDIDQLLEQLQTKITKDHSNQQKSQSQVKIKIENKPFVLQIQESQDKYRHNKIKEALDQLECPSLELTNQPIPQQFQERFVDITNGNQEGIQELINVYKKTYQNLLAIAKSITQREYGDDIQ
;
A
#
# COMPACT_ATOMS: atom_id res chain seq x y z
N MET A 1 31.89 12.54 -15.99
CA MET A 1 31.63 11.42 -15.06
C MET A 1 30.28 10.83 -15.43
N SER A 2 30.29 9.63 -15.99
CA SER A 2 29.10 8.92 -16.45
C SER A 2 28.24 8.51 -15.25
N ASN A 3 27.00 9.01 -15.19
CA ASN A 3 25.95 8.51 -14.30
C ASN A 3 25.64 7.06 -14.67
N GLN A 4 26.37 6.11 -14.08
CA GLN A 4 25.91 4.74 -14.00
C GLN A 4 24.68 4.75 -13.09
N GLN A 5 23.50 4.74 -13.68
CA GLN A 5 22.27 4.38 -12.98
C GLN A 5 22.47 2.94 -12.49
N GLN A 6 22.91 2.80 -11.23
CA GLN A 6 22.88 1.51 -10.56
C GLN A 6 21.43 1.03 -10.60
N ASN A 7 21.19 -0.11 -11.24
CA ASN A 7 19.94 -0.85 -11.10
C ASN A 7 19.80 -1.20 -9.61
N PHE A 8 19.14 -0.33 -8.85
CA PHE A 8 18.82 -0.58 -7.46
C PHE A 8 17.88 -1.78 -7.44
N SER A 9 18.40 -2.95 -7.07
CA SER A 9 17.54 -4.10 -6.84
C SER A 9 16.50 -3.69 -5.79
N HIS A 10 15.22 -3.91 -6.05
CA HIS A 10 14.11 -3.69 -5.11
C HIS A 10 14.17 -4.61 -3.87
N LYS A 11 15.33 -5.19 -3.58
CA LYS A 11 15.56 -6.13 -2.50
C LYS A 11 15.95 -5.38 -1.23
N TRP A 12 15.27 -5.70 -0.14
CA TRP A 12 15.57 -5.16 1.18
C TRP A 12 16.76 -5.91 1.79
N ASP A 13 17.97 -5.37 1.59
CA ASP A 13 19.21 -5.98 2.10
C ASP A 13 19.91 -5.07 3.12
N TRP A 14 20.28 -5.65 4.25
CA TRP A 14 21.09 -5.00 5.29
C TRP A 14 22.57 -5.09 4.92
N ILE A 15 23.31 -3.99 5.10
CA ILE A 15 24.75 -3.93 4.82
C ILE A 15 25.54 -3.61 6.09
N PRO A 16 26.83 -4.01 6.20
CA PRO A 16 27.67 -3.63 7.33
C PRO A 16 27.77 -2.12 7.53
N CYS A 17 27.82 -1.67 8.78
CA CYS A 17 27.86 -0.26 9.16
C CYS A 17 29.07 0.05 10.04
N ASN A 18 30.06 0.76 9.48
CA ASN A 18 31.33 1.09 10.17
C ASN A 18 31.46 2.59 10.45
N TYR A 19 30.35 3.32 10.57
CA TYR A 19 30.34 4.77 10.75
C TYR A 19 30.21 5.18 12.22
N SER A 20 30.55 6.42 12.52
CA SER A 20 30.28 7.01 13.83
C SER A 20 28.81 7.40 13.95
N LEU A 21 28.16 6.97 15.03
CA LEU A 21 26.77 7.33 15.37
C LEU A 21 26.74 8.28 16.56
N LYS A 22 26.18 9.47 16.36
CA LYS A 22 25.89 10.44 17.40
C LYS A 22 24.49 10.19 17.95
N THR A 23 24.41 9.97 19.26
CA THR A 23 23.16 9.86 20.01
C THR A 23 23.08 10.99 21.03
N GLU A 24 21.90 11.58 21.23
CA GLU A 24 21.68 12.59 22.26
C GLU A 24 20.70 12.07 23.32
N VAL A 25 21.15 11.97 24.57
CA VAL A 25 20.32 11.55 25.70
C VAL A 25 20.41 12.61 26.79
N LYS A 26 19.28 13.23 27.13
CA LYS A 26 19.21 14.30 28.17
C LYS A 26 20.24 15.41 27.94
N LYS A 27 20.43 15.85 26.69
CA LYS A 27 21.43 16.86 26.27
C LYS A 27 22.90 16.44 26.40
N LYS A 28 23.21 15.19 26.81
CA LYS A 28 24.55 14.61 26.68
C LYS A 28 24.66 13.96 25.32
N MET A 29 25.60 14.43 24.50
CA MET A 29 25.93 13.79 23.22
C MET A 29 26.93 12.67 23.47
N THR A 30 26.62 11.48 22.97
CA THR A 30 27.50 10.31 22.99
C THR A 30 27.80 9.90 21.56
N VAL A 31 29.06 9.63 21.26
CA VAL A 31 29.50 9.14 19.95
C VAL A 31 29.83 7.64 20.07
N TRP A 32 29.18 6.84 19.24
CA TRP A 32 29.38 5.41 19.13
C TRP A 32 30.24 5.14 17.91
N ASN A 33 31.37 4.46 18.08
CA ASN A 33 32.08 3.87 16.95
C ASN A 33 31.43 2.54 16.61
N LEU A 34 30.76 2.44 15.46
CA LEU A 34 30.05 1.23 15.05
C LEU A 34 30.95 0.16 14.43
N GLN A 35 32.25 0.46 14.22
CA GLN A 35 33.22 -0.53 13.78
C GLN A 35 33.33 -1.65 14.83
N PRO A 36 33.33 -2.93 14.42
CA PRO A 36 33.57 -4.05 15.33
C PRO A 36 34.87 -3.86 16.11
N ALA A 37 34.78 -3.83 17.44
CA ALA A 37 35.92 -3.68 18.34
C ALA A 37 36.29 -4.99 19.04
N ILE A 38 35.43 -6.00 18.95
CA ILE A 38 35.63 -7.32 19.55
C ILE A 38 36.10 -8.27 18.45
N VAL A 39 37.34 -8.72 18.54
CA VAL A 39 37.84 -9.87 17.80
C VAL A 39 37.65 -11.08 18.70
N LEU A 40 36.83 -12.04 18.27
CA LEU A 40 36.74 -13.32 18.95
C LEU A 40 37.93 -14.15 18.50
N THR A 41 38.80 -14.54 19.43
CA THR A 41 39.98 -15.36 19.12
C THR A 41 39.78 -16.80 19.57
N ASN A 42 40.44 -17.73 18.87
CA ASN A 42 40.48 -19.11 19.32
C ASN A 42 41.34 -19.24 20.60
N PRO A 43 40.85 -19.84 21.70
CA PRO A 43 41.63 -19.99 22.92
C PRO A 43 42.86 -20.89 22.78
N LEU A 44 42.92 -21.72 21.72
CA LEU A 44 44.05 -22.60 21.45
C LEU A 44 45.20 -21.92 20.69
N GLU A 45 45.11 -20.61 20.39
CA GLU A 45 46.07 -19.75 19.65
C GLU A 45 46.44 -20.22 18.21
N ASP A 46 46.43 -21.52 17.92
CA ASP A 46 46.82 -22.11 16.63
C ASP A 46 45.64 -22.36 15.67
N GLY A 47 44.40 -22.10 16.11
CA GLY A 47 43.19 -22.35 15.32
C GLY A 47 42.63 -21.09 14.64
N PRO A 48 41.88 -21.23 13.53
CA PRO A 48 41.22 -20.10 12.89
C PRO A 48 40.21 -19.44 13.83
N ASP A 49 40.13 -18.11 13.78
CA ASP A 49 39.20 -17.33 14.60
C ASP A 49 37.74 -17.65 14.23
N PRO A 50 36.83 -17.74 15.23
CA PRO A 50 35.43 -18.05 14.98
C PRO A 50 34.74 -17.00 14.11
N HIS A 51 33.86 -17.47 13.22
CA HIS A 51 33.13 -16.61 12.31
C HIS A 51 31.81 -16.14 12.94
N VAL A 52 31.63 -14.82 13.05
CA VAL A 52 30.40 -14.21 13.56
C VAL A 52 29.48 -13.82 12.42
N LYS A 53 28.29 -14.40 12.36
CA LYS A 53 27.26 -14.09 11.37
C LYS A 53 26.00 -13.55 12.03
N LEU A 54 25.52 -12.42 11.54
CA LEU A 54 24.27 -11.81 11.97
C LEU A 54 23.19 -12.08 10.94
N PHE A 55 22.07 -12.64 11.39
CA PHE A 55 20.86 -12.84 10.60
C PHE A 55 19.79 -11.87 11.10
N ILE A 56 19.12 -11.20 10.15
CA ILE A 56 18.08 -10.22 10.43
C ILE A 56 16.90 -10.57 9.55
N ASP A 57 15.81 -10.99 10.18
CA ASP A 57 14.58 -11.37 9.51
C ASP A 57 13.48 -10.36 9.87
N THR A 58 12.82 -9.81 8.86
CA THR A 58 11.66 -8.94 9.01
C THR A 58 10.40 -9.70 8.66
N GLU A 59 9.38 -9.68 9.52
CA GLU A 59 8.10 -10.38 9.29
C GLU A 59 7.48 -10.04 7.92
N LYS A 60 7.64 -8.79 7.49
CA LYS A 60 7.29 -8.31 6.16
C LYS A 60 8.24 -7.21 5.75
N SER A 61 8.42 -7.02 4.45
CA SER A 61 9.15 -5.87 3.93
C SER A 61 8.39 -4.57 4.18
N LEU A 62 9.12 -3.46 4.20
CA LEU A 62 8.52 -2.13 4.12
C LEU A 62 7.85 -1.94 2.75
N GLN A 63 7.03 -0.90 2.60
CA GLN A 63 6.41 -0.61 1.31
C GLN A 63 7.45 0.06 0.39
N TYR A 64 7.47 -0.32 -0.89
CA TYR A 64 8.28 0.34 -1.91
C TYR A 64 7.36 1.07 -2.88
N SER A 65 7.70 2.30 -3.25
CA SER A 65 7.08 3.02 -4.36
C SER A 65 8.16 3.57 -5.29
N GLU A 66 7.84 3.70 -6.58
CA GLU A 66 8.80 4.23 -7.56
C GLU A 66 9.24 5.66 -7.22
N ASP A 67 8.32 6.49 -6.73
CA ASP A 67 8.59 7.90 -6.42
C ASP A 67 9.43 8.10 -5.14
N LEU A 68 9.12 7.35 -4.07
CA LEU A 68 9.69 7.57 -2.73
C LEU A 68 10.75 6.53 -2.37
N GLY A 69 10.82 5.41 -3.10
CA GLY A 69 11.56 4.21 -2.71
C GLY A 69 10.89 3.51 -1.53
N TRP A 70 11.70 2.90 -0.66
CA TRP A 70 11.19 2.36 0.61
C TRP A 70 10.59 3.47 1.43
N ASN A 71 9.34 3.28 1.87
CA ASN A 71 8.62 4.28 2.61
C ASN A 71 7.80 3.65 3.73
N TRP A 72 7.52 4.45 4.76
CA TRP A 72 6.74 4.04 5.91
C TRP A 72 5.95 5.19 6.50
N HIS A 73 4.92 4.86 7.29
CA HIS A 73 4.14 5.86 8.00
C HIS A 73 4.54 5.94 9.47
N LYS A 74 4.82 7.15 9.96
CA LYS A 74 5.30 7.44 11.33
C LYS A 74 4.44 6.79 12.43
N SER A 75 3.12 6.83 12.29
CA SER A 75 2.20 6.28 13.31
C SER A 75 2.11 4.75 13.33
N TRP A 76 2.70 4.05 12.36
CA TRP A 76 2.63 2.60 12.25
C TRP A 76 3.76 1.94 13.03
N ASN A 77 3.48 0.75 13.56
CA ASN A 77 4.53 -0.14 14.03
C ASN A 77 5.34 -0.58 12.81
N LEU A 78 6.67 -0.59 12.93
CA LEU A 78 7.52 -1.33 12.03
C LEU A 78 7.14 -2.82 12.03
N PRO A 79 7.42 -3.55 10.94
CA PRO A 79 7.40 -5.01 10.96
C PRO A 79 8.18 -5.55 12.15
N ASN A 80 7.78 -6.70 12.69
CA ASN A 80 8.59 -7.36 13.72
C ASN A 80 9.95 -7.74 13.12
N ILE A 81 11.01 -7.46 13.87
CA ILE A 81 12.40 -7.75 13.45
C ILE A 81 12.96 -8.80 14.39
N SER A 82 13.25 -9.98 13.85
CA SER A 82 13.99 -11.03 14.54
C SER A 82 15.47 -10.91 14.20
N VAL A 83 16.31 -11.05 15.21
CA VAL A 83 17.75 -10.99 15.09
C VAL A 83 18.33 -12.26 15.68
N ARG A 84 19.23 -12.90 14.94
CA ARG A 84 19.96 -14.09 15.38
C ARG A 84 21.44 -13.92 15.13
N LEU A 85 22.21 -13.96 16.21
CA LEU A 85 23.67 -13.97 16.19
C LEU A 85 24.14 -15.42 16.24
N GLU A 86 24.88 -15.83 15.22
CA GLU A 86 25.49 -17.14 15.15
C GLU A 86 27.01 -16.99 15.16
N ILE A 87 27.66 -17.76 16.04
CA ILE A 87 29.12 -17.84 16.11
C ILE A 87 29.46 -19.26 15.71
N LYS A 88 30.26 -19.44 14.66
CA LYS A 88 30.68 -20.77 14.20
C LYS A 88 32.16 -20.97 14.40
N ASP A 89 32.53 -22.15 14.88
CA ASP A 89 33.90 -22.61 14.77
C ASP A 89 34.23 -22.84 13.29
N VAL A 90 35.33 -22.27 12.81
CA VAL A 90 35.71 -22.37 11.39
C VAL A 90 36.24 -23.77 11.05
N ALA A 91 36.87 -24.45 12.01
CA ALA A 91 37.44 -25.79 11.81
C ALA A 91 36.35 -26.86 11.80
N THR A 92 35.40 -26.82 12.73
CA THR A 92 34.35 -27.85 12.83
C THR A 92 33.06 -27.46 12.10
N GLY A 93 32.82 -26.17 11.86
CA GLY A 93 31.56 -25.66 11.32
C GLY A 93 30.41 -25.65 12.33
N ASP A 94 30.65 -26.11 13.56
CA ASP A 94 29.64 -26.19 14.61
C ASP A 94 29.27 -24.79 15.11
N SER A 95 27.98 -24.59 15.32
CA SER A 95 27.48 -23.38 15.96
C SER A 95 27.90 -23.42 17.43
N LEU A 96 28.82 -22.54 17.81
CA LEU A 96 29.21 -22.32 19.19
C LEU A 96 28.00 -21.73 19.91
N GLN A 97 27.31 -22.56 20.68
CA GLN A 97 26.31 -22.08 21.61
C GLN A 97 27.04 -21.15 22.58
N PRO A 98 26.71 -19.85 22.61
CA PRO A 98 27.34 -18.98 23.58
C PRO A 98 27.02 -19.59 24.96
N PRO A 99 28.02 -19.81 25.84
CA PRO A 99 27.74 -20.26 27.18
C PRO A 99 26.68 -19.33 27.78
N LYS A 100 25.75 -19.87 28.60
CA LYS A 100 24.71 -19.05 29.27
C LYS A 100 25.29 -17.81 29.94
N ASN A 101 26.58 -17.89 30.31
CA ASN A 101 27.42 -16.80 30.74
C ASN A 101 28.70 -16.76 29.88
N LEU A 102 28.68 -16.11 28.72
CA LEU A 102 29.91 -15.92 27.94
C LEU A 102 30.84 -14.99 28.71
N TYR A 103 31.67 -15.56 29.57
CA TYR A 103 32.73 -14.87 30.28
C TYR A 103 33.85 -14.65 29.27
N VAL A 104 34.06 -13.40 28.88
CA VAL A 104 35.34 -13.03 28.26
C VAL A 104 36.35 -13.18 29.38
N ILE A 105 37.18 -14.22 29.31
CA ILE A 105 38.27 -14.45 30.25
C ILE A 105 39.31 -13.37 29.95
N PHE A 106 39.16 -12.19 30.56
CA PHE A 106 40.30 -11.36 30.85
C PHE A 106 41.11 -12.08 31.94
N PHE A 107 42.43 -12.08 31.82
CA PHE A 107 43.42 -12.82 32.61
C PHE A 107 43.44 -12.52 34.14
N SER A 108 42.34 -12.08 34.75
CA SER A 108 42.20 -11.87 36.18
C SER A 108 40.79 -12.28 36.63
N TYR A 109 40.72 -13.07 37.69
CA TYR A 109 39.54 -13.72 38.31
C TYR A 109 38.43 -12.74 38.73
N ILE A 110 37.70 -12.13 37.78
CA ILE A 110 36.50 -11.35 38.06
C ILE A 110 35.39 -11.84 37.14
N PHE A 111 34.39 -12.50 37.74
CA PHE A 111 33.16 -12.92 37.10
C PHE A 111 32.31 -11.69 36.75
N LEU A 112 32.65 -11.02 35.66
CA LEU A 112 31.86 -9.88 35.17
C LEU A 112 30.62 -10.39 34.43
N LYS A 113 29.43 -9.92 34.83
CA LYS A 113 28.17 -10.23 34.14
C LYS A 113 28.12 -9.44 32.83
N ILE A 114 28.57 -10.09 31.76
CA ILE A 114 28.61 -9.49 30.42
C ILE A 114 27.22 -9.60 29.78
N LEU A 115 26.52 -8.47 29.66
CA LEU A 115 25.21 -8.40 28.99
C LEU A 115 25.40 -8.14 27.50
N LYS A 116 24.92 -9.08 26.66
CA LYS A 116 24.84 -8.90 25.21
C LYS A 116 23.55 -8.16 24.86
N LYS A 117 23.67 -7.01 24.22
CA LYS A 117 22.51 -6.18 23.88
C LYS A 117 22.41 -5.97 22.38
N ALA A 118 21.20 -6.09 21.88
CA ALA A 118 20.81 -5.65 20.54
C ALA A 118 20.13 -4.29 20.69
N HIS A 119 20.49 -3.33 19.86
CA HIS A 119 19.90 -2.00 19.85
C HIS A 119 19.59 -1.57 18.43
N LEU A 120 18.33 -1.22 18.20
CA LEU A 120 17.84 -0.69 16.93
C LEU A 120 17.70 0.83 17.03
N PHE A 121 18.36 1.53 16.12
CA PHE A 121 18.27 2.98 15.98
C PHE A 121 17.56 3.33 14.67
N ALA A 122 16.87 4.47 14.66
CA ALA A 122 16.51 5.15 13.43
C ALA A 122 17.45 6.35 13.31
N ILE A 123 18.09 6.49 12.17
CA ILE A 123 19.16 7.47 11.98
C ILE A 123 18.96 8.23 10.67
N LYS A 124 19.59 9.40 10.59
CA LYS A 124 19.84 10.09 9.32
C LYS A 124 21.35 10.23 9.09
N ALA A 125 21.75 10.16 7.83
CA ALA A 125 23.10 10.52 7.45
C ALA A 125 23.24 12.05 7.39
N VAL A 126 24.30 12.59 7.96
CA VAL A 126 24.63 14.02 7.95
C VAL A 126 25.98 14.20 7.26
N ILE A 127 26.01 15.10 6.29
CA ILE A 127 27.20 15.47 5.50
C ILE A 127 27.38 16.98 5.68
N ASP A 128 28.12 17.38 6.72
CA ASP A 128 28.35 18.80 7.01
C ASP A 128 29.50 19.37 6.15
N GLN A 129 30.51 18.55 5.89
CA GLN A 129 31.70 18.85 5.09
C GLN A 129 32.11 17.60 4.30
N PRO A 130 32.91 17.71 3.23
CA PRO A 130 33.32 16.57 2.38
C PRO A 130 33.90 15.39 3.17
N ASP A 131 34.58 15.67 4.28
CA ASP A 131 35.28 14.67 5.10
C ASP A 131 34.55 14.30 6.41
N ASN A 132 33.39 14.90 6.67
CA ASN A 132 32.68 14.73 7.95
C ASN A 132 31.32 14.04 7.76
N PHE A 133 31.37 12.78 7.36
CA PHE A 133 30.21 11.89 7.34
C PHE A 133 29.97 11.31 8.73
N HIS A 134 28.76 11.49 9.26
CA HIS A 134 28.35 10.82 10.48
C HIS A 134 26.86 10.53 10.50
N LEU A 135 26.46 9.61 11.37
CA LEU A 135 25.08 9.23 11.58
C LEU A 135 24.53 9.96 12.81
N VAL A 136 23.28 10.39 12.74
CA VAL A 136 22.58 11.04 13.86
C VAL A 136 21.31 10.27 14.17
N ASP A 137 21.16 9.86 15.43
CA ASP A 137 19.93 9.23 15.93
C ASP A 137 18.76 10.24 15.92
N ILE A 138 17.66 9.84 15.29
CA ILE A 138 16.42 10.63 15.22
C ILE A 138 15.36 10.15 16.21
N GLY A 139 15.67 9.10 16.97
CA GLY A 139 14.82 8.51 17.98
C GLY A 139 13.73 7.59 17.43
N MET A 140 13.40 6.61 18.26
CA MET A 140 12.31 5.66 18.01
C MET A 140 11.49 5.47 19.28
N LYS A 141 10.20 5.17 19.11
CA LYS A 141 9.30 4.81 20.20
C LYS A 141 9.21 3.30 20.30
N GLY A 142 9.18 2.75 21.52
CA GLY A 142 9.07 1.33 21.80
C GLY A 142 10.34 0.76 22.45
N ASN A 143 10.42 -0.56 22.55
CA ASN A 143 11.59 -1.24 23.12
C ASN A 143 12.66 -1.42 22.04
N THR A 144 13.52 -0.41 21.90
CA THR A 144 14.59 -0.37 20.89
C THR A 144 15.85 -1.09 21.34
N LYS A 145 15.97 -1.40 22.64
CA LYS A 145 17.12 -2.08 23.26
C LYS A 145 16.64 -3.36 23.94
N ILE A 146 17.18 -4.50 23.52
CA ILE A 146 16.77 -5.84 23.96
C ILE A 146 18.02 -6.67 24.26
N GLU A 147 17.96 -7.51 25.29
CA GLU A 147 19.04 -8.47 25.60
C GLU A 147 18.97 -9.67 24.65
N LEU A 148 20.12 -10.16 24.19
CA LEU A 148 20.15 -11.38 23.38
C LEU A 148 19.99 -12.60 24.30
N ILE A 149 18.89 -13.33 24.14
CA ILE A 149 18.63 -14.59 24.84
C ILE A 149 18.99 -15.72 23.88
N ASN A 150 19.97 -16.56 24.23
CA ASN A 150 20.49 -17.63 23.37
C ASN A 150 20.90 -17.12 21.97
N GLY A 151 21.50 -15.93 21.91
CA GLY A 151 21.90 -15.31 20.64
C GLY A 151 20.75 -14.73 19.82
N GLN A 152 19.53 -14.66 20.35
CA GLN A 152 18.36 -14.14 19.64
C GLN A 152 17.74 -12.93 20.32
N ALA A 153 17.17 -12.01 19.54
CA ALA A 153 16.38 -10.89 20.01
C ALA A 153 15.19 -10.62 19.08
N PHE A 154 14.07 -10.16 19.64
CA PHE A 154 12.82 -9.90 18.90
C PHE A 154 12.30 -8.51 19.19
N PHE A 155 12.34 -7.65 18.17
CA PHE A 155 11.86 -6.28 18.24
C PHE A 155 10.41 -6.19 17.75
N GLN A 156 9.54 -5.59 18.57
CA GLN A 156 8.12 -5.45 18.28
C GLN A 156 7.60 -4.08 18.73
N ALA A 157 6.49 -3.65 18.12
CA ALA A 157 5.80 -2.40 18.46
C ALA A 157 6.69 -1.13 18.42
N ILE A 158 7.68 -1.12 17.53
CA ILE A 158 8.60 0.02 17.34
C ILE A 158 8.02 1.00 16.33
N LYS A 159 8.15 2.30 16.57
CA LYS A 159 7.72 3.37 15.64
C LYS A 159 8.79 4.43 15.47
N PHE A 160 8.80 5.10 14.33
CA PHE A 160 9.59 6.32 14.13
C PHE A 160 9.05 7.47 15.00
N MET A 161 9.94 8.27 15.60
CA MET A 161 9.55 9.47 16.36
C MET A 161 9.40 10.72 15.51
N SER A 162 10.04 10.77 14.34
CA SER A 162 9.99 11.90 13.41
C SER A 162 9.56 11.47 12.00
N THR A 163 9.39 12.45 11.12
CA THR A 163 9.14 12.26 9.68
C THR A 163 10.34 12.77 8.89
N SER A 164 10.51 12.27 7.67
CA SER A 164 11.50 12.80 6.73
C SER A 164 11.26 14.29 6.47
N TYR A 165 10.01 14.75 6.37
CA TYR A 165 9.70 16.18 6.23
C TYR A 165 10.21 17.06 7.38
N ASN A 166 10.12 16.58 8.63
CA ASN A 166 10.66 17.30 9.79
C ASN A 166 12.20 17.28 9.84
N ASN A 167 12.83 16.52 8.95
CA ASN A 167 14.28 16.42 8.77
C ASN A 167 14.65 16.79 7.33
N GLU A 168 14.04 17.85 6.79
CA GLU A 168 14.42 18.44 5.49
C GLU A 168 14.29 17.47 4.30
N GLY A 169 13.35 16.53 4.38
CA GLY A 169 13.13 15.50 3.35
C GLY A 169 14.12 14.34 3.39
N VAL A 170 15.06 14.34 4.33
CA VAL A 170 16.08 13.29 4.44
C VAL A 170 15.45 11.94 4.77
N LYS A 171 15.86 10.90 4.02
CA LYS A 171 15.48 9.52 4.29
C LYS A 171 16.22 8.99 5.51
N PHE A 172 15.56 8.13 6.26
CA PHE A 172 16.11 7.52 7.45
C PHE A 172 16.69 6.15 7.13
N HIS A 173 17.60 5.67 7.96
CA HIS A 173 18.01 4.28 7.95
C HIS A 173 17.70 3.66 9.30
N LEU A 174 17.52 2.34 9.33
CA LEU A 174 17.57 1.57 10.55
C LEU A 174 18.99 1.08 10.74
N VAL A 175 19.55 1.26 11.93
CA VAL A 175 20.85 0.69 12.30
C VAL A 175 20.63 -0.29 13.43
N LEU A 176 21.03 -1.54 13.22
CA LEU A 176 21.00 -2.58 14.22
C LEU A 176 22.42 -2.83 14.72
N CYS A 177 22.60 -2.67 16.03
CA CYS A 177 23.88 -2.83 16.72
C CYS A 177 23.81 -4.02 17.69
N ILE A 178 24.82 -4.89 17.65
CA ILE A 178 25.08 -5.90 18.66
C ILE A 178 26.35 -5.48 19.41
N TYR A 179 26.25 -5.33 20.72
CA TYR A 179 27.38 -4.92 21.55
C TYR A 179 27.38 -5.57 22.92
N ILE A 180 28.56 -5.50 23.53
CA ILE A 180 28.80 -5.86 24.91
C ILE A 180 28.88 -4.57 25.74
N MET A 181 28.19 -4.55 26.87
CA MET A 181 28.24 -3.44 27.82
C MET A 181 28.56 -3.99 29.20
N ASN A 182 29.71 -3.58 29.73
CA ASN A 182 30.08 -3.83 31.12
C ASN A 182 29.33 -2.82 32.01
N GLU A 183 28.94 -3.23 33.21
CA GLU A 183 28.22 -2.34 34.14
C GLU A 183 29.07 -1.11 34.54
N ASP A 184 30.40 -1.28 34.55
CA ASP A 184 31.36 -0.23 34.92
C ASP A 184 31.86 0.62 33.73
N GLU A 185 31.54 0.25 32.48
CA GLU A 185 32.01 0.97 31.29
C GLU A 185 30.88 1.82 30.68
N GLU A 186 31.12 3.13 30.48
CA GLU A 186 30.17 4.00 29.78
C GLU A 186 30.08 3.69 28.27
N ILE A 187 31.14 3.12 27.70
CA ILE A 187 31.29 2.92 26.25
C ILE A 187 31.09 1.44 25.91
N PRO A 188 30.10 1.11 25.06
CA PRO A 188 29.87 -0.26 24.65
C PRO A 188 30.94 -0.74 23.65
N LYS A 189 31.32 -2.01 23.78
CA LYS A 189 32.23 -2.69 22.84
C LYS A 189 31.40 -3.32 21.73
N MET A 190 31.58 -2.82 20.51
CA MET A 190 30.82 -3.25 19.34
C MET A 190 31.24 -4.64 18.86
N LEU A 191 30.27 -5.53 18.69
CA LEU A 191 30.46 -6.85 18.09
C LEU A 191 30.11 -6.82 16.60
N ASN A 192 28.97 -6.23 16.25
CA ASN A 192 28.52 -6.11 14.87
C ASN A 192 27.55 -4.94 14.73
N ALA A 193 27.53 -4.29 13.56
CA ALA A 193 26.57 -3.26 13.22
C ALA A 193 26.18 -3.36 11.74
N THR A 194 24.88 -3.24 11.47
CA THR A 194 24.32 -3.27 10.11
C THR A 194 23.33 -2.13 9.91
N ILE A 195 23.24 -1.62 8.70
CA ILE A 195 22.36 -0.52 8.29
C ILE A 195 21.42 -0.97 7.17
N SER A 196 20.16 -0.53 7.25
CA SER A 196 19.15 -0.82 6.24
C SER A 196 19.26 0.09 5.01
N PRO A 197 18.52 -0.22 3.93
CA PRO A 197 18.25 0.75 2.87
C PRO A 197 17.56 2.03 3.41
N PRO A 198 17.61 3.15 2.67
CA PRO A 198 16.99 4.41 3.07
C PRO A 198 15.46 4.32 2.99
N ILE A 199 14.79 4.80 4.03
CA ILE A 199 13.34 4.78 4.24
C ILE A 199 12.82 6.21 4.30
N PHE A 200 11.86 6.55 3.45
CA PHE A 200 11.11 7.80 3.53
C PHE A 200 9.96 7.68 4.53
N VAL A 201 9.95 8.48 5.59
CA VAL A 201 8.92 8.38 6.65
C VAL A 201 7.94 9.56 6.58
N ASP A 202 6.68 9.26 6.28
CA ASP A 202 5.61 10.26 6.19
C ASP A 202 4.64 10.17 7.40
N SER A 203 3.99 11.29 7.74
CA SER A 203 2.86 11.33 8.68
C SER A 203 1.53 11.65 8.00
N ARG A 204 1.54 11.97 6.70
CA ARG A 204 0.34 12.27 5.95
C ARG A 204 -0.40 10.98 5.63
N LYS A 205 -1.72 11.03 5.82
CA LYS A 205 -2.65 9.94 5.58
C LYS A 205 -2.64 9.43 4.13
N SER A 206 -2.13 10.23 3.18
CA SER A 206 -1.98 9.87 1.76
C SER A 206 -1.20 8.57 1.54
N ALA A 207 -0.19 8.25 2.36
CA ALA A 207 0.54 6.98 2.25
C ALA A 207 -0.33 5.75 2.57
N ARG A 208 -1.36 5.90 3.41
CA ARG A 208 -2.35 4.84 3.73
C ARG A 208 -3.28 4.56 2.55
N ASP A 209 -3.53 5.61 1.79
CA ASP A 209 -4.76 5.74 1.05
C ASP A 209 -4.54 5.40 -0.43
N SER A 210 -3.37 5.61 -1.01
CA SER A 210 -3.20 5.42 -2.46
C SER A 210 -3.63 4.04 -2.96
N GLN A 211 -3.24 2.94 -2.32
CA GLN A 211 -3.57 1.59 -2.81
C GLN A 211 -4.93 1.09 -2.30
N VAL A 212 -5.18 1.15 -0.99
CA VAL A 212 -6.46 0.69 -0.39
C VAL A 212 -7.64 1.61 -0.74
N ILE A 213 -7.43 2.92 -0.88
CA ILE A 213 -8.48 3.82 -1.42
C ILE A 213 -8.62 3.64 -2.92
N LEU A 214 -7.56 3.35 -3.69
CA LEU A 214 -7.74 3.01 -5.10
C LEU A 214 -8.59 1.74 -5.24
N GLU A 215 -8.27 0.66 -4.52
CA GLU A 215 -9.08 -0.57 -4.50
C GLU A 215 -10.52 -0.31 -4.06
N LYS A 216 -10.75 0.42 -2.96
CA LYS A 216 -12.10 0.77 -2.49
C LYS A 216 -12.83 1.77 -3.38
N LYS A 217 -12.11 2.58 -4.15
CA LYS A 217 -12.72 3.45 -5.18
C LYS A 217 -13.11 2.61 -6.38
N MET A 218 -12.24 1.72 -6.84
CA MET A 218 -12.47 0.84 -7.99
C MET A 218 -13.65 -0.11 -7.74
N SER A 219 -13.78 -0.66 -6.53
CA SER A 219 -14.91 -1.52 -6.16
C SER A 219 -16.26 -0.84 -6.40
N SER A 220 -16.35 0.49 -6.26
CA SER A 220 -17.59 1.23 -6.48
C SER A 220 -18.04 1.32 -7.95
N TYR A 221 -17.12 1.11 -8.90
CA TYR A 221 -17.41 1.14 -10.33
C TYR A 221 -17.62 -0.26 -10.91
N VAL A 222 -16.94 -1.26 -10.34
CA VAL A 222 -16.78 -2.59 -10.96
C VAL A 222 -17.55 -3.67 -10.24
N ASP A 223 -17.60 -3.65 -8.90
CA ASP A 223 -18.21 -4.76 -8.17
C ASP A 223 -19.74 -4.71 -8.29
N PRO A 224 -20.39 -5.89 -8.36
CA PRO A 224 -21.83 -5.98 -8.20
C PRO A 224 -22.28 -5.26 -6.92
N PHE A 225 -23.27 -4.39 -7.05
CA PHE A 225 -23.83 -3.65 -5.94
C PHE A 225 -24.97 -4.43 -5.28
N LEU A 226 -25.11 -4.27 -3.97
CA LEU A 226 -26.21 -4.86 -3.21
C LEU A 226 -27.58 -4.46 -3.81
N PRO A 227 -28.49 -5.40 -4.13
CA PRO A 227 -29.76 -5.06 -4.78
C PRO A 227 -30.64 -4.09 -3.98
N GLU A 228 -30.52 -4.08 -2.65
CA GLU A 228 -31.25 -3.18 -1.76
C GLU A 228 -30.91 -1.70 -2.01
N ASN A 229 -29.75 -1.41 -2.64
CA ASN A 229 -29.39 -0.05 -3.02
C ASN A 229 -30.33 0.54 -4.09
N LEU A 230 -31.01 -0.30 -4.89
CA LEU A 230 -32.00 0.16 -5.87
C LEU A 230 -33.25 0.68 -5.19
N ASP A 231 -33.65 0.05 -4.08
CA ASP A 231 -34.86 0.41 -3.34
C ASP A 231 -34.59 1.55 -2.33
N LYS A 232 -33.31 1.76 -1.96
CA LYS A 232 -32.90 2.77 -0.99
C LYS A 232 -33.19 4.20 -1.45
N THR A 233 -33.88 4.98 -0.61
CA THR A 233 -34.00 6.43 -0.78
C THR A 233 -32.73 7.11 -0.27
N PHE A 234 -32.11 7.93 -1.11
CA PHE A 234 -30.92 8.70 -0.74
C PHE A 234 -31.28 10.16 -0.45
N VAL A 235 -30.64 10.72 0.57
CA VAL A 235 -30.86 12.10 1.02
C VAL A 235 -29.52 12.80 1.11
N LYS A 236 -29.42 14.02 0.56
CA LYS A 236 -28.27 14.92 0.75
C LYS A 236 -28.54 15.81 1.97
N ARG A 237 -27.57 15.86 2.89
CA ARG A 237 -27.63 16.75 4.07
C ARG A 237 -26.68 17.93 3.89
N GLU A 238 -27.20 19.14 3.96
CA GLU A 238 -26.40 20.37 3.93
C GLU A 238 -26.26 20.94 5.35
N ASN A 239 -25.10 20.74 5.99
CA ASN A 239 -24.82 21.30 7.31
C ASN A 239 -24.50 22.80 7.22
N LYS A 240 -25.51 23.63 6.95
CA LYS A 240 -25.40 25.08 7.18
C LYS A 240 -25.88 25.35 8.61
N LYS A 241 -24.91 25.74 9.46
CA LYS A 241 -25.05 26.07 10.89
C LYS A 241 -26.48 26.50 11.27
N LYS A 242 -27.23 25.57 11.89
CA LYS A 242 -28.55 25.67 12.55
C LYS A 242 -29.80 25.10 11.85
N ASN A 243 -29.83 24.89 10.53
CA ASN A 243 -30.96 24.19 9.89
C ASN A 243 -30.45 23.05 9.00
N ASP A 244 -30.70 21.80 9.41
CA ASP A 244 -30.43 20.63 8.59
C ASP A 244 -31.48 20.55 7.48
N ASN A 245 -31.14 21.08 6.30
CA ASN A 245 -31.94 20.88 5.10
C ASN A 245 -31.62 19.50 4.51
N GLU A 246 -32.63 18.63 4.51
CA GLU A 246 -32.58 17.32 3.86
C GLU A 246 -33.17 17.42 2.45
N ILE A 247 -32.37 17.10 1.43
CA ILE A 247 -32.79 17.11 0.02
C ILE A 247 -32.86 15.66 -0.46
N ASN A 248 -34.07 15.19 -0.79
CA ASN A 248 -34.26 13.88 -1.40
C ASN A 248 -33.63 13.84 -2.80
N ILE A 249 -32.91 12.76 -3.10
CA ILE A 249 -32.31 12.53 -4.42
C ILE A 249 -33.36 11.94 -5.36
N SER A 250 -33.71 12.71 -6.38
CA SER A 250 -34.65 12.34 -7.44
C SER A 250 -33.98 11.56 -8.57
N ASN A 251 -34.77 10.81 -9.35
CA ASN A 251 -34.32 10.19 -10.60
C ASN A 251 -34.30 11.24 -11.73
N ASN A 252 -33.33 12.16 -11.71
CA ASN A 252 -33.08 13.15 -12.77
C ASN A 252 -31.62 13.64 -12.71
N SER A 253 -31.20 14.52 -13.62
CA SER A 253 -29.82 15.03 -13.69
C SER A 253 -29.36 15.72 -12.39
N ASP A 254 -30.26 16.47 -11.75
CA ASP A 254 -30.01 17.15 -10.47
C ASP A 254 -29.84 16.16 -9.31
N GLY A 255 -30.65 15.12 -9.29
CA GLY A 255 -30.53 14.04 -8.32
C GLY A 255 -29.25 13.23 -8.51
N LEU A 256 -28.84 12.95 -9.74
CA LEU A 256 -27.56 12.30 -10.04
C LEU A 256 -26.37 13.16 -9.56
N PHE A 257 -26.38 14.47 -9.85
CA PHE A 257 -25.38 15.41 -9.34
C PHE A 257 -25.34 15.43 -7.81
N ASN A 258 -26.50 15.55 -7.15
CA ASN A 258 -26.58 15.55 -5.69
C ASN A 258 -26.11 14.22 -5.10
N TYR A 259 -26.47 13.09 -5.72
CA TYR A 259 -25.99 11.77 -5.33
C TYR A 259 -24.47 11.69 -5.37
N LEU A 260 -23.84 12.05 -6.49
CA LEU A 260 -22.40 11.91 -6.69
C LEU A 260 -21.57 12.86 -5.81
N THR A 261 -22.11 14.03 -5.49
CA THR A 261 -21.41 15.08 -4.72
C THR A 261 -21.72 15.08 -3.22
N ALA A 262 -22.79 14.45 -2.76
CA ALA A 262 -23.22 14.49 -1.36
C ALA A 262 -22.18 13.87 -0.41
N PRO A 263 -21.58 14.62 0.53
CA PRO A 263 -20.53 14.09 1.41
C PRO A 263 -21.07 13.07 2.43
N ASN A 264 -22.34 13.16 2.80
CA ASN A 264 -22.98 12.26 3.76
C ASN A 264 -23.26 10.86 3.18
N ILE A 265 -23.38 10.74 1.85
CA ILE A 265 -23.56 9.45 1.18
C ILE A 265 -22.18 8.82 0.97
N ARG A 266 -21.77 8.00 1.93
CA ARG A 266 -20.52 7.23 1.85
C ARG A 266 -20.73 6.00 0.96
N HIS A 267 -19.66 5.56 0.28
CA HIS A 267 -19.67 4.35 -0.57
C HIS A 267 -20.75 4.39 -1.66
N LYS A 268 -20.80 5.50 -2.41
CA LYS A 268 -21.71 5.67 -3.56
C LYS A 268 -21.43 4.59 -4.59
N VAL A 269 -22.47 3.94 -5.08
CA VAL A 269 -22.40 2.99 -6.19
C VAL A 269 -22.30 3.78 -7.49
N LYS A 270 -21.27 3.51 -8.27
CA LYS A 270 -21.01 4.14 -9.57
C LYS A 270 -21.03 3.14 -10.72
N HIS A 271 -21.44 1.90 -10.44
CA HIS A 271 -21.61 0.85 -11.43
C HIS A 271 -22.59 1.29 -12.54
N PRO A 272 -22.30 1.05 -13.83
CA PRO A 272 -23.07 1.59 -14.96
C PRO A 272 -24.52 1.10 -14.94
N LEU A 273 -24.73 -0.18 -14.60
CA LEU A 273 -26.07 -0.74 -14.44
C LEU A 273 -26.85 -0.06 -13.30
N PHE A 274 -26.19 0.23 -12.16
CA PHE A 274 -26.86 0.93 -11.05
C PHE A 274 -27.30 2.32 -11.49
N LEU A 275 -26.42 3.05 -12.18
CA LEU A 275 -26.74 4.38 -12.69
C LEU A 275 -27.93 4.32 -13.64
N ALA A 276 -27.90 3.45 -14.66
CA ALA A 276 -28.97 3.28 -15.64
C ALA A 276 -30.32 2.88 -15.01
N LEU A 277 -30.32 2.09 -13.92
CA LEU A 277 -31.54 1.69 -13.22
C LEU A 277 -32.06 2.76 -12.26
N LYS A 278 -31.18 3.33 -11.42
CA LYS A 278 -31.56 4.28 -10.36
C LYS A 278 -31.82 5.69 -10.88
N PHE A 279 -31.11 6.08 -11.93
CA PHE A 279 -31.16 7.39 -12.57
C PHE A 279 -31.63 7.30 -14.04
N SER A 280 -32.55 6.37 -14.32
CA SER A 280 -33.05 6.05 -15.67
C SER A 280 -33.62 7.23 -16.48
N GLN A 281 -34.03 8.33 -15.85
CA GLN A 281 -34.47 9.53 -16.59
C GLN A 281 -33.30 10.30 -17.21
N CYS A 282 -32.09 10.19 -16.67
CA CYS A 282 -30.92 10.95 -17.12
C CYS A 282 -29.71 10.07 -17.49
N THR A 283 -29.79 8.75 -17.31
CA THR A 283 -28.74 7.82 -17.72
C THR A 283 -29.35 6.63 -18.44
N LYS A 284 -28.72 6.22 -19.54
CA LYS A 284 -29.12 5.06 -20.34
C LYS A 284 -27.90 4.20 -20.65
N LEU A 285 -28.04 2.89 -20.46
CA LEU A 285 -26.98 1.94 -20.78
C LEU A 285 -27.36 1.21 -22.07
N TYR A 286 -26.48 1.31 -23.06
CA TYR A 286 -26.64 0.64 -24.34
C TYR A 286 -25.63 -0.48 -24.47
N TYR A 287 -26.02 -1.53 -25.17
CA TYR A 287 -25.12 -2.60 -25.58
C TYR A 287 -25.07 -2.71 -27.11
N ASN A 288 -23.91 -3.13 -27.62
CA ASN A 288 -23.69 -3.30 -29.05
C ASN A 288 -24.26 -4.65 -29.51
N ASN A 289 -25.42 -4.62 -30.16
CA ASN A 289 -26.09 -5.83 -30.63
C ASN A 289 -25.26 -6.59 -31.67
N THR A 290 -24.38 -5.94 -32.42
CA THR A 290 -23.53 -6.66 -33.40
C THR A 290 -22.46 -7.54 -32.74
N GLN A 291 -22.08 -7.22 -31.49
CA GLN A 291 -21.09 -7.97 -30.73
C GLN A 291 -21.71 -8.94 -29.73
N LEU A 292 -22.91 -8.62 -29.25
CA LEU A 292 -23.59 -9.28 -28.14
C LEU A 292 -24.98 -9.79 -28.53
N ASP A 293 -25.23 -10.01 -29.82
CA ASP A 293 -26.54 -10.43 -30.32
C ASP A 293 -27.00 -11.75 -29.68
N LYS A 294 -28.32 -11.92 -29.57
CA LYS A 294 -28.98 -13.16 -29.12
C LYS A 294 -28.69 -13.61 -27.68
N LEU A 295 -28.17 -12.72 -26.85
CA LEU A 295 -28.01 -12.99 -25.42
C LEU A 295 -29.29 -12.65 -24.68
N ASP A 296 -29.73 -13.57 -23.82
CA ASP A 296 -30.76 -13.27 -22.83
C ASP A 296 -30.24 -12.22 -21.84
N ILE A 297 -31.15 -11.51 -21.16
CA ILE A 297 -30.78 -10.42 -20.23
C ILE A 297 -29.81 -10.92 -19.14
N ASP A 298 -30.04 -12.13 -18.61
CA ASP A 298 -29.16 -12.81 -17.65
C ASP A 298 -27.70 -12.86 -18.18
N GLN A 299 -27.52 -13.33 -19.42
CA GLN A 299 -26.22 -13.48 -20.07
C GLN A 299 -25.59 -12.11 -20.41
N LEU A 300 -26.41 -11.13 -20.78
CA LEU A 300 -25.92 -9.78 -21.06
C LEU A 300 -25.34 -9.11 -19.80
N LEU A 301 -25.98 -9.31 -18.64
CA LEU A 301 -25.45 -8.84 -17.35
C LEU A 301 -24.14 -9.52 -16.98
N GLU A 302 -24.02 -10.83 -17.21
CA GLU A 302 -22.77 -11.57 -17.00
C GLU A 302 -21.65 -11.08 -17.92
N GLN A 303 -21.96 -10.76 -19.18
CA GLN A 303 -20.99 -10.19 -20.12
C GLN A 303 -20.55 -8.78 -19.69
N LEU A 304 -21.49 -7.94 -19.27
CA LEU A 304 -21.20 -6.61 -18.72
C LEU A 304 -20.24 -6.72 -17.53
N GLN A 305 -20.58 -7.57 -16.56
CA GLN A 305 -19.78 -7.77 -15.36
C GLN A 305 -18.38 -8.30 -15.70
N THR A 306 -18.31 -9.35 -16.54
CA THR A 306 -17.05 -9.98 -16.93
C THR A 306 -16.11 -8.98 -17.62
N LYS A 307 -16.65 -8.21 -18.57
CA LYS A 307 -15.86 -7.26 -19.38
C LYS A 307 -15.37 -6.09 -18.53
N ILE A 308 -16.24 -5.47 -17.72
CA ILE A 308 -15.83 -4.35 -16.86
C ILE A 308 -14.81 -4.81 -15.81
N THR A 309 -15.03 -5.96 -15.16
CA THR A 309 -14.05 -6.45 -14.16
C THR A 309 -12.70 -6.74 -14.79
N LYS A 310 -12.64 -7.47 -15.92
CA LYS A 310 -11.37 -7.75 -16.60
C LYS A 310 -10.63 -6.48 -17.01
N ASP A 311 -11.33 -5.52 -17.58
CA ASP A 311 -10.71 -4.30 -18.07
C ASP A 311 -10.14 -3.43 -16.95
N HIS A 312 -10.85 -3.33 -15.83
CA HIS A 312 -10.37 -2.54 -14.68
C HIS A 312 -9.23 -3.23 -13.92
N SER A 313 -9.21 -4.56 -13.85
CA SER A 313 -8.09 -5.28 -13.27
C SER A 313 -6.83 -5.15 -14.14
N ASN A 314 -6.97 -5.21 -15.47
CA ASN A 314 -5.87 -5.03 -16.42
C ASN A 314 -5.34 -3.58 -16.50
N GLN A 315 -6.19 -2.56 -16.32
CA GLN A 315 -5.76 -1.15 -16.30
C GLN A 315 -4.70 -0.85 -15.22
N GLN A 316 -4.60 -1.67 -14.16
CA GLN A 316 -3.53 -1.53 -13.17
C GLN A 316 -2.14 -1.79 -13.75
N LYS A 317 -2.04 -2.56 -14.84
CA LYS A 317 -0.76 -3.05 -15.39
C LYS A 317 -0.25 -2.23 -16.59
N SER A 318 -1.08 -1.40 -17.22
CA SER A 318 -0.74 -0.76 -18.51
C SER A 318 -1.16 0.71 -18.56
N GLN A 319 -0.19 1.64 -18.56
CA GLN A 319 -0.45 3.10 -18.64
C GLN A 319 -0.81 3.61 -20.05
N SER A 320 -0.79 2.76 -21.08
CA SER A 320 -1.04 3.16 -22.47
C SER A 320 -2.45 2.77 -22.90
N GLN A 321 -3.44 3.64 -22.65
CA GLN A 321 -4.80 3.42 -23.14
C GLN A 321 -4.87 3.65 -24.66
N VAL A 322 -5.01 2.56 -25.43
CA VAL A 322 -5.38 2.65 -26.85
C VAL A 322 -6.80 3.18 -26.92
N LYS A 323 -6.99 4.33 -27.59
CA LYS A 323 -8.31 4.94 -27.78
C LYS A 323 -9.14 4.11 -28.76
N ILE A 324 -9.97 3.21 -28.24
CA ILE A 324 -10.91 2.39 -29.02
C ILE A 324 -12.07 3.29 -29.46
N LYS A 325 -12.42 3.28 -30.74
CA LYS A 325 -13.58 4.01 -31.28
C LYS A 325 -14.89 3.46 -30.70
N ILE A 326 -15.87 4.33 -30.48
CA ILE A 326 -17.18 4.00 -29.92
C ILE A 326 -17.89 2.84 -30.65
N GLU A 327 -17.77 2.75 -31.97
CA GLU A 327 -18.36 1.70 -32.81
C GLU A 327 -17.91 0.28 -32.46
N ASN A 328 -16.76 0.15 -31.80
CA ASN A 328 -16.18 -1.13 -31.39
C ASN A 328 -16.37 -1.41 -29.89
N LYS A 329 -16.98 -0.48 -29.14
CA LYS A 329 -17.27 -0.66 -27.72
C LYS A 329 -18.47 -1.60 -27.55
N PRO A 330 -18.41 -2.57 -26.63
CA PRO A 330 -19.54 -3.45 -26.34
C PRO A 330 -20.63 -2.72 -25.55
N PHE A 331 -20.27 -1.74 -24.72
CA PHE A 331 -21.22 -0.96 -23.91
C PHE A 331 -20.97 0.54 -24.01
N VAL A 332 -22.06 1.30 -23.91
CA VAL A 332 -22.06 2.77 -23.88
C VAL A 332 -23.01 3.23 -22.78
N LEU A 333 -22.50 3.96 -21.78
CA LEU A 333 -23.34 4.64 -20.81
C LEU A 333 -23.53 6.09 -21.26
N GLN A 334 -24.74 6.40 -21.71
CA GLN A 334 -25.14 7.76 -22.06
C GLN A 334 -25.66 8.49 -20.82
N ILE A 335 -25.15 9.70 -20.58
CA ILE A 335 -25.60 10.60 -19.52
C ILE A 335 -26.19 11.84 -20.17
N GLN A 336 -27.46 12.14 -19.91
CA GLN A 336 -28.13 13.32 -20.44
C GLN A 336 -27.38 14.60 -20.01
N GLU A 337 -27.10 15.46 -20.97
CA GLU A 337 -26.42 16.73 -20.72
C GLU A 337 -27.27 17.62 -19.80
N SER A 338 -26.63 18.17 -18.75
CA SER A 338 -27.27 19.14 -17.87
C SER A 338 -27.10 20.53 -18.48
N GLN A 339 -28.12 21.38 -18.36
CA GLN A 339 -28.01 22.80 -18.74
C GLN A 339 -26.93 23.53 -17.93
N ASP A 340 -26.63 23.05 -16.71
CA ASP A 340 -25.60 23.59 -15.86
C ASP A 340 -24.25 22.90 -16.15
N LYS A 341 -23.37 23.61 -16.88
CA LYS A 341 -22.03 23.15 -17.24
C LYS A 341 -21.18 22.74 -16.02
N TYR A 342 -21.35 23.41 -14.87
CA TYR A 342 -20.62 23.06 -13.66
C TYR A 342 -21.06 21.70 -13.12
N ARG A 343 -22.38 21.46 -13.04
CA ARG A 343 -22.92 20.15 -12.63
C ARG A 343 -22.48 19.05 -13.58
N HIS A 344 -22.54 19.32 -14.88
CA HIS A 344 -22.09 18.38 -15.89
C HIS A 344 -20.62 17.97 -15.71
N ASN A 345 -19.73 18.96 -15.54
CA ASN A 345 -18.31 18.69 -15.30
C ASN A 345 -18.07 17.88 -14.02
N LYS A 346 -18.85 18.13 -12.96
CA LYS A 346 -18.75 17.37 -11.71
C LYS A 346 -19.26 15.94 -11.82
N ILE A 347 -20.31 15.70 -12.60
CA ILE A 347 -20.77 14.34 -12.92
C ILE A 347 -19.68 13.62 -13.71
N LYS A 348 -19.13 14.26 -14.74
CA LYS A 348 -18.04 13.70 -15.55
C LYS A 348 -16.82 13.36 -14.70
N GLU A 349 -16.31 14.30 -13.90
CA GLU A 349 -15.18 14.08 -12.99
C GLU A 349 -15.44 12.92 -12.01
N ALA A 350 -16.67 12.79 -11.52
CA ALA A 350 -17.04 11.72 -10.60
C ALA A 350 -17.13 10.34 -11.27
N LEU A 351 -17.32 10.28 -12.59
CA LEU A 351 -17.51 9.04 -13.36
C LEU A 351 -16.37 8.74 -14.33
N ASP A 352 -15.40 9.63 -14.50
CA ASP A 352 -14.27 9.50 -15.45
C ASP A 352 -13.53 8.16 -15.33
N GLN A 353 -13.41 7.66 -14.10
CA GLN A 353 -12.80 6.36 -13.80
C GLN A 353 -13.61 5.14 -14.24
N LEU A 354 -14.84 5.33 -14.75
CA LEU A 354 -15.68 4.25 -15.25
C LEU A 354 -15.39 3.92 -16.73
N GLU A 355 -14.71 4.83 -17.44
CA GLU A 355 -14.34 4.62 -18.83
C GLU A 355 -13.25 3.53 -18.96
N CYS A 356 -13.53 2.52 -19.77
CA CYS A 356 -12.63 1.40 -19.98
C CYS A 356 -12.75 0.84 -21.41
N PRO A 357 -11.85 -0.05 -21.87
CA PRO A 357 -11.93 -0.64 -23.20
C PRO A 357 -13.31 -1.18 -23.57
N SER A 358 -14.08 -1.71 -22.62
CA SER A 358 -15.43 -2.23 -22.83
C SER A 358 -16.57 -1.24 -22.61
N LEU A 359 -16.32 -0.08 -22.00
CA LEU A 359 -17.37 0.89 -21.66
C LEU A 359 -16.98 2.32 -22.03
N GLU A 360 -17.78 2.93 -22.89
CA GLU A 360 -17.67 4.37 -23.22
C GLU A 360 -18.63 5.18 -22.35
N LEU A 361 -18.19 6.36 -21.90
CA LEU A 361 -19.05 7.39 -21.32
C LEU A 361 -19.32 8.48 -22.36
N THR A 362 -20.59 8.71 -22.69
CA THR A 362 -20.97 9.80 -23.61
C THR A 362 -22.04 10.70 -23.01
N ASN A 363 -21.94 12.00 -23.28
CA ASN A 363 -22.99 12.96 -23.00
C ASN A 363 -23.84 13.30 -24.22
N GLN A 364 -23.34 12.97 -25.42
CA GLN A 364 -24.05 13.17 -26.67
C GLN A 364 -24.93 11.95 -26.98
N PRO A 365 -26.08 12.16 -27.66
CA PRO A 365 -26.84 11.07 -28.25
C PRO A 365 -25.95 10.19 -29.12
N ILE A 366 -26.20 8.88 -29.09
CA ILE A 366 -25.54 7.95 -30.00
C ILE A 366 -25.80 8.44 -31.44
N PRO A 367 -24.75 8.67 -32.25
CA PRO A 367 -24.89 9.14 -33.62
C PRO A 367 -25.88 8.28 -34.41
N GLN A 368 -26.73 8.91 -35.24
CA GLN A 368 -27.78 8.21 -36.00
C GLN A 368 -27.27 6.97 -36.75
N GLN A 369 -26.08 7.06 -37.34
CA GLN A 369 -25.42 5.95 -38.04
C GLN A 369 -25.13 4.70 -37.18
N PHE A 370 -25.19 4.81 -35.86
CA PHE A 370 -24.95 3.71 -34.92
C PHE A 370 -26.18 3.35 -34.08
N GLN A 371 -27.31 4.04 -34.24
CA GLN A 371 -28.51 3.79 -33.44
C GLN A 371 -29.05 2.37 -33.62
N GLU A 372 -28.95 1.80 -34.82
CA GLU A 372 -29.35 0.42 -35.08
C GLU A 372 -28.43 -0.61 -34.40
N ARG A 373 -27.20 -0.22 -34.04
CA ARG A 373 -26.21 -1.10 -33.41
C ARG A 373 -26.30 -1.11 -31.89
N PHE A 374 -26.81 -0.04 -31.30
CA PHE A 374 -26.83 0.15 -29.86
C PHE A 374 -28.25 0.09 -29.33
N VAL A 375 -28.56 -0.98 -28.60
CA VAL A 375 -29.88 -1.22 -28.03
C VAL A 375 -29.86 -0.82 -26.55
N ASP A 376 -30.88 -0.08 -26.12
CA ASP A 376 -31.06 0.28 -24.70
C ASP A 376 -31.36 -1.00 -23.90
N ILE A 377 -30.52 -1.30 -22.90
CA ILE A 377 -30.66 -2.53 -22.09
C ILE A 377 -31.99 -2.60 -21.34
N THR A 378 -32.65 -1.46 -21.14
CA THR A 378 -33.95 -1.35 -20.45
C THR A 378 -35.13 -1.29 -21.41
N ASN A 379 -34.90 -1.44 -22.73
CA ASN A 379 -35.88 -1.20 -23.79
C ASN A 379 -36.48 0.23 -23.77
N GLY A 380 -35.89 1.15 -23.00
CA GLY A 380 -36.32 2.55 -22.90
C GLY A 380 -37.65 2.77 -22.18
N ASN A 381 -38.17 1.79 -21.45
CA ASN A 381 -39.47 1.87 -20.77
C ASN A 381 -39.42 1.36 -19.32
N GLN A 382 -40.48 1.62 -18.53
CA GLN A 382 -40.52 1.25 -17.10
C GLN A 382 -40.60 -0.27 -16.89
N GLU A 383 -41.25 -1.00 -17.79
CA GLU A 383 -41.36 -2.46 -17.69
C GLU A 383 -40.00 -3.14 -17.83
N GLY A 384 -39.20 -2.72 -18.81
CA GLY A 384 -37.84 -3.22 -19.03
C GLY A 384 -36.88 -2.82 -17.91
N ILE A 385 -37.05 -1.66 -17.29
CA ILE A 385 -36.33 -1.31 -16.05
C ILE A 385 -36.66 -2.31 -14.94
N GLN A 386 -37.94 -2.59 -14.72
CA GLN A 386 -38.37 -3.49 -13.64
C GLN A 386 -37.95 -4.95 -13.89
N GLU A 387 -38.05 -5.41 -15.15
CA GLU A 387 -37.53 -6.70 -15.59
C GLU A 387 -36.04 -6.81 -15.28
N LEU A 388 -35.24 -5.82 -15.68
CA LEU A 388 -33.80 -5.80 -15.45
C LEU A 388 -33.44 -5.77 -13.96
N ILE A 389 -34.21 -5.06 -13.13
CA ILE A 389 -34.05 -5.09 -11.66
C ILE A 389 -34.31 -6.49 -11.11
N ASN A 390 -35.38 -7.16 -11.56
CA ASN A 390 -35.74 -8.50 -11.09
C ASN A 390 -34.67 -9.52 -11.52
N VAL A 391 -34.22 -9.43 -12.76
CA VAL A 391 -33.15 -10.24 -13.34
C VAL A 391 -31.84 -10.04 -12.57
N TYR A 392 -31.44 -8.79 -12.29
CA TYR A 392 -30.26 -8.48 -11.49
C TYR A 392 -30.36 -9.04 -10.06
N LYS A 393 -31.52 -8.88 -9.40
CA LYS A 393 -31.79 -9.45 -8.07
C LYS A 393 -31.60 -10.97 -8.06
N LYS A 394 -32.10 -11.66 -9.09
CA LYS A 394 -31.97 -13.12 -9.26
C LYS A 394 -30.53 -13.55 -9.50
N THR A 395 -29.76 -12.82 -10.30
CA THR A 395 -28.41 -13.21 -10.72
C THR A 395 -27.27 -12.62 -9.89
N TYR A 396 -27.56 -11.74 -8.93
CA TYR A 396 -26.56 -11.02 -8.12
C TYR A 396 -25.44 -11.92 -7.56
N GLN A 397 -25.78 -13.08 -7.00
CA GLN A 397 -24.77 -14.00 -6.44
C GLN A 397 -23.84 -14.57 -7.51
N ASN A 398 -24.36 -14.81 -8.71
CA ASN A 398 -23.55 -15.27 -9.85
C ASN A 398 -22.61 -14.16 -10.33
N LEU A 399 -23.12 -12.93 -10.48
CA LEU A 399 -22.30 -11.77 -10.86
C LEU A 399 -21.17 -11.52 -9.84
N LEU A 400 -21.47 -11.70 -8.55
CA LEU A 400 -20.47 -11.58 -7.48
C LEU A 400 -19.41 -12.68 -7.55
N ALA A 401 -19.79 -13.91 -7.88
CA ALA A 401 -18.87 -15.01 -8.09
C ALA A 401 -17.96 -14.76 -9.30
N ILE A 402 -18.52 -14.26 -10.41
CA ILE A 402 -17.77 -13.87 -11.62
C ILE A 402 -16.70 -12.82 -11.26
N ALA A 403 -17.12 -11.71 -10.63
CA ALA A 403 -16.21 -10.62 -10.27
C ALA A 403 -15.04 -11.12 -9.38
N LYS A 404 -15.36 -11.91 -8.34
CA LYS A 404 -14.34 -12.49 -7.46
C LYS A 404 -13.39 -13.44 -8.18
N SER A 405 -13.90 -14.27 -9.09
CA SER A 405 -13.08 -15.24 -9.82
C SER A 405 -12.05 -14.58 -10.74
N ILE A 406 -12.41 -13.44 -11.35
CA ILE A 406 -11.50 -12.67 -12.19
C ILE A 406 -10.42 -12.04 -11.33
N THR A 407 -10.81 -11.36 -10.26
CA THR A 407 -9.87 -10.71 -9.33
C THR A 407 -8.91 -11.72 -8.70
N GLN A 408 -9.37 -12.90 -8.29
CA GLN A 408 -8.51 -13.90 -7.64
C GLN A 408 -7.48 -14.55 -8.58
N ARG A 409 -7.83 -14.82 -9.85
CA ARG A 409 -6.89 -15.40 -10.81
C ARG A 409 -5.66 -14.49 -10.99
N GLU A 410 -5.87 -13.19 -11.02
CA GLU A 410 -4.79 -12.24 -11.23
C GLU A 410 -3.81 -12.12 -10.06
N TYR A 411 -4.23 -12.43 -8.83
CA TYR A 411 -3.33 -12.46 -7.65
C TYR A 411 -2.62 -13.80 -7.46
N GLY A 412 -3.13 -14.89 -8.06
CA GLY A 412 -2.56 -16.23 -7.92
C GLY A 412 -1.32 -16.45 -8.79
N ASP A 413 -1.22 -15.74 -9.91
CA ASP A 413 -0.14 -15.91 -10.89
C ASP A 413 1.18 -15.21 -10.50
N ASP A 414 1.18 -14.36 -9.47
CA ASP A 414 2.38 -13.64 -8.99
C ASP A 414 3.16 -14.40 -7.88
N ILE A 415 2.78 -15.63 -7.53
CA ILE A 415 3.40 -16.44 -6.45
C ILE A 415 4.08 -17.72 -6.98
N GLN A 416 4.23 -17.89 -8.28
CA GLN A 416 5.06 -18.95 -8.89
C GLN A 416 6.32 -18.33 -9.52
#